data_AF-A0A2P4QDV7-F1
#
_entry.id   AF-A0A2P4QDV7-F1
#
_cell.length_a   1.000
_cell.length_b   1.000
_cell.length_c   1.000
_cell.angle_alpha   90.00
_cell.angle_beta   90.00
_cell.angle_gamma   90.00
#
_symmetry.space_group_name_H-M   'P 1'
#
loop_
_entity.id
_entity.type
_entity.pdbx_description
1 polymer ?
#
loop_
_entity_poly.entity_id
_entity_poly.type
_entity_poly.pdbx_seq_one_letter_code
_entity_poly.pdbx_strand_id
1 'polypeptide(L)'
;MGLWPKILSFISFSETSLRKHAVWVCGTAIQNNIRAQKAFAEKGGIKLILDLLKNPNEDNEIKSKALYAISGAIKHYPPGLEQFDQEKGYETLLSLLQTSNLTILRKSIFLFNTLLLQDPIKVATRIEEKGLSRQLVKLLETYGDDEDLADKILRTLLAEFQYSSKSLSEDEINELRRILPEIKNKYGEVALSKPEWEEL
;
A
#
# COMPACT_ATOMS: atom_id res chain seq x y z
N MET A 1 -20.36 0.82 -23.54
CA MET A 1 -21.23 0.65 -22.35
C MET A 1 -20.95 1.78 -21.35
N GLY A 2 -21.98 2.49 -20.88
CA GLY A 2 -21.88 3.70 -20.03
C GLY A 2 -22.06 3.46 -18.53
N LEU A 3 -21.61 2.32 -18.00
CA LEU A 3 -21.79 1.96 -16.58
C LEU A 3 -20.80 2.68 -15.65
N TRP A 4 -19.54 2.87 -16.08
CA TRP A 4 -18.51 3.52 -15.27
C TRP A 4 -18.92 4.89 -14.72
N PRO A 5 -19.40 5.85 -15.54
CA PRO A 5 -19.81 7.15 -15.01
C PRO A 5 -20.89 7.04 -13.92
N LYS A 6 -21.84 6.13 -14.08
CA LYS A 6 -22.90 5.91 -13.08
C LYS A 6 -22.33 5.33 -11.79
N ILE A 7 -21.50 4.29 -11.86
CA ILE A 7 -20.92 3.67 -10.66
C ILE A 7 -19.99 4.66 -9.93
N LEU A 8 -19.15 5.38 -10.67
CA LEU A 8 -18.25 6.39 -10.11
C LEU A 8 -19.02 7.52 -9.44
N SER A 9 -20.20 7.91 -9.96
CA SER A 9 -21.02 8.94 -9.32
C SER A 9 -21.43 8.55 -7.89
N PHE A 10 -21.65 7.26 -7.61
CA PHE A 10 -22.02 6.79 -6.27
C PHE A 10 -20.88 6.81 -5.26
N ILE A 11 -19.62 6.93 -5.69
CA ILE A 11 -18.45 7.05 -4.79
C ILE A 11 -18.49 8.39 -4.03
N SER A 12 -19.13 9.41 -4.59
CA SER A 12 -19.23 10.75 -3.97
C SER A 12 -20.57 11.02 -3.29
N PHE A 13 -21.44 10.01 -3.13
CA PHE A 13 -22.75 10.18 -2.50
C PHE A 13 -22.63 10.32 -0.98
N SER A 14 -23.58 11.01 -0.34
CA SER A 14 -23.66 11.13 1.13
C SER A 14 -23.92 9.79 1.82
N GLU A 15 -24.64 8.89 1.17
CA GLU A 15 -25.02 7.58 1.70
C GLU A 15 -23.83 6.62 1.76
N THR A 16 -23.37 6.29 2.96
CA THR A 16 -22.20 5.42 3.21
C THR A 16 -22.36 4.04 2.56
N SER A 17 -23.55 3.43 2.64
CA SER A 17 -23.79 2.13 2.03
C SER A 17 -23.62 2.16 0.51
N LEU A 18 -24.08 3.22 -0.16
CA LEU A 18 -23.92 3.36 -1.62
C LEU A 18 -22.46 3.54 -2.01
N ARG A 19 -21.72 4.42 -1.31
CA ARG A 19 -20.26 4.58 -1.53
C ARG A 19 -19.54 3.24 -1.39
N LYS A 20 -19.84 2.51 -0.32
CA LYS A 20 -19.22 1.22 -0.01
C LYS A 20 -19.41 0.20 -1.14
N HIS A 21 -20.63 0.01 -1.61
CA HIS A 21 -20.93 -0.93 -2.68
C HIS A 21 -20.35 -0.47 -4.02
N ALA A 22 -20.38 0.83 -4.31
CA ALA A 22 -19.79 1.38 -5.53
C ALA A 22 -18.29 1.11 -5.59
N VAL A 23 -17.54 1.40 -4.51
CA VAL A 23 -16.10 1.14 -4.42
C VAL A 23 -15.80 -0.36 -4.56
N TRP A 24 -16.61 -1.22 -3.91
CA TRP A 24 -16.43 -2.66 -4.01
C TRP A 24 -16.68 -3.22 -5.42
N VAL A 25 -17.73 -2.74 -6.09
CA VAL A 25 -18.04 -3.10 -7.49
C VAL A 25 -16.90 -2.67 -8.40
N CYS A 26 -16.39 -1.44 -8.24
CA CYS A 26 -15.23 -0.95 -8.99
C CYS A 26 -14.03 -1.88 -8.81
N GLY A 27 -13.63 -2.16 -7.57
CA GLY A 27 -12.48 -3.01 -7.27
C GLY A 27 -12.63 -4.44 -7.78
N THR A 28 -13.83 -5.00 -7.73
CA THR A 28 -14.10 -6.34 -8.25
C THR A 28 -14.05 -6.38 -9.78
N ALA A 29 -14.58 -5.36 -10.46
CA ALA A 29 -14.62 -5.31 -11.92
C ALA A 29 -13.22 -5.14 -12.56
N ILE A 30 -12.32 -4.38 -11.91
CA ILE A 30 -10.97 -4.11 -12.43
C ILE A 30 -9.94 -5.19 -12.11
N GLN A 31 -10.20 -6.06 -11.12
CA GLN A 31 -9.21 -7.03 -10.69
C GLN A 31 -8.76 -7.95 -11.83
N ASN A 32 -7.46 -7.94 -12.10
CA ASN A 32 -6.82 -8.71 -13.17
C ASN A 32 -7.50 -8.53 -14.55
N ASN A 33 -8.08 -7.34 -14.81
CA ASN A 33 -8.84 -7.05 -16.02
C ASN A 33 -8.40 -5.72 -16.66
N ILE A 34 -7.44 -5.80 -17.59
CA ILE A 34 -6.83 -4.63 -18.26
C ILE A 34 -7.88 -3.76 -18.97
N ARG A 35 -8.92 -4.34 -19.56
CA ARG A 35 -9.98 -3.56 -20.23
C ARG A 35 -10.78 -2.73 -19.22
N ALA A 36 -11.09 -3.32 -18.07
CA ALA A 36 -11.78 -2.64 -16.99
C ALA A 36 -10.87 -1.61 -16.30
N GLN A 37 -9.60 -1.93 -16.03
CA GLN A 37 -8.60 -1.00 -15.49
C GLN A 37 -8.48 0.24 -16.37
N LYS A 38 -8.32 0.05 -17.69
CA LYS A 38 -8.26 1.14 -18.67
C LYS A 38 -9.52 2.01 -18.63
N ALA A 39 -10.69 1.39 -18.75
CA ALA A 39 -11.96 2.13 -18.76
C ALA A 39 -12.22 2.87 -17.43
N PHE A 40 -11.81 2.30 -16.29
CA PHE A 40 -11.89 2.94 -14.98
C PHE A 40 -10.95 4.15 -14.87
N ALA A 41 -9.69 3.98 -15.29
CA ALA A 41 -8.66 5.01 -15.30
C ALA A 41 -9.05 6.21 -16.20
N GLU A 42 -9.50 5.95 -17.43
CA GLU A 42 -9.96 6.96 -18.40
C GLU A 42 -11.17 7.78 -17.92
N LYS A 43 -11.91 7.27 -16.93
CA LYS A 43 -13.05 7.97 -16.32
C LYS A 43 -12.71 8.63 -14.98
N GLY A 44 -11.43 8.74 -14.64
CA GLY A 44 -10.97 9.40 -13.41
C GLY A 44 -11.16 8.54 -12.15
N GLY A 45 -11.37 7.24 -12.30
CA GLY A 45 -11.63 6.34 -11.17
C GLY A 45 -10.48 6.29 -10.16
N ILE A 46 -9.23 6.29 -10.63
CA ILE A 46 -8.02 6.29 -9.77
C ILE A 46 -8.03 7.52 -8.85
N LYS A 47 -8.25 8.70 -9.42
CA LYS A 47 -8.35 9.95 -8.67
C LYS A 47 -9.44 9.90 -7.60
N LEU A 48 -10.64 9.46 -7.97
CA LEU A 48 -11.78 9.36 -7.04
C LEU A 48 -11.51 8.43 -5.85
N ILE A 49 -10.86 7.29 -6.10
CA ILE A 49 -10.48 6.35 -5.04
C ILE A 49 -9.39 6.95 -4.13
N LEU A 50 -8.40 7.64 -4.69
CA LEU A 50 -7.38 8.32 -3.90
C LEU A 50 -7.95 9.46 -3.05
N ASP A 51 -8.88 10.25 -3.59
CA ASP A 51 -9.55 11.32 -2.86
C ASP A 51 -10.37 10.77 -1.68
N LEU A 52 -10.99 9.59 -1.85
CA LEU A 52 -11.68 8.87 -0.79
C LEU A 52 -10.71 8.36 0.29
N LEU A 53 -9.54 7.85 -0.09
CA LEU A 53 -8.51 7.42 0.86
C LEU A 53 -7.93 8.59 1.67
N LYS A 54 -7.80 9.78 1.05
CA LYS A 54 -7.34 11.01 1.70
C LYS A 54 -8.32 11.59 2.71
N ASN A 55 -9.61 11.22 2.65
CA ASN A 55 -10.61 11.74 3.56
C ASN A 55 -10.40 11.18 4.98
N PRO A 56 -10.03 12.00 5.99
CA PRO A 56 -9.81 11.51 7.35
C PRO A 56 -11.08 10.95 7.99
N ASN A 57 -12.25 11.46 7.59
CA ASN A 57 -13.55 11.12 8.15
C ASN A 57 -14.26 9.97 7.43
N GLU A 58 -13.65 9.38 6.39
CA GLU A 58 -14.26 8.25 5.69
C GLU A 58 -14.17 6.96 6.50
N ASP A 59 -15.20 6.14 6.36
CA ASP A 59 -15.34 4.85 7.02
C ASP A 59 -14.18 3.88 6.70
N ASN A 60 -13.69 3.16 7.71
CA ASN A 60 -12.55 2.25 7.56
C ASN A 60 -12.86 1.04 6.67
N GLU A 61 -14.11 0.56 6.63
CA GLU A 61 -14.53 -0.50 5.72
C GLU A 61 -14.49 -0.01 4.26
N ILE A 62 -14.91 1.24 4.03
CA ILE A 62 -14.80 1.91 2.73
C ILE A 62 -13.33 2.10 2.33
N LYS A 63 -12.47 2.60 3.22
CA LYS A 63 -11.02 2.72 2.97
C LYS A 63 -10.37 1.37 2.63
N SER A 64 -10.74 0.31 3.36
CA SER A 64 -10.26 -1.05 3.09
C SER A 64 -10.66 -1.57 1.71
N LYS A 65 -11.86 -1.22 1.23
CA LYS A 65 -12.33 -1.54 -0.14
C LYS A 65 -11.69 -0.64 -1.19
N ALA A 66 -11.44 0.62 -0.87
CA ALA A 66 -10.73 1.56 -1.72
C ALA A 66 -9.27 1.13 -1.94
N LEU A 67 -8.59 0.63 -0.91
CA LEU A 67 -7.27 0.01 -1.04
C LEU A 67 -7.29 -1.24 -1.94
N TYR A 68 -8.34 -2.05 -1.85
CA TYR A 68 -8.52 -3.17 -2.77
C TYR A 68 -8.73 -2.70 -4.22
N ALA A 69 -9.54 -1.67 -4.42
CA ALA A 69 -9.77 -1.08 -5.74
C ALA A 69 -8.49 -0.45 -6.31
N ILE A 70 -7.75 0.35 -5.54
CA ILE A 70 -6.52 0.97 -6.04
C ILE A 70 -5.46 -0.08 -6.37
N SER A 71 -5.33 -1.12 -5.53
CA SER A 71 -4.45 -2.26 -5.81
C SER A 71 -4.82 -2.92 -7.15
N GLY A 72 -6.11 -3.20 -7.38
CA GLY A 72 -6.56 -3.75 -8.65
C GLY A 72 -6.47 -2.79 -9.83
N ALA A 73 -6.48 -1.48 -9.62
CA ALA A 73 -6.36 -0.49 -10.68
C ALA A 73 -4.94 -0.36 -11.24
N ILE A 74 -3.91 -0.61 -10.42
CA ILE A 74 -2.52 -0.29 -10.75
C ILE A 74 -1.61 -1.53 -10.91
N LYS A 75 -2.00 -2.68 -10.33
CA LYS A 75 -1.24 -3.91 -10.48
C LYS A 75 -1.30 -4.43 -11.91
N HIS A 76 -0.12 -4.80 -12.43
CA HIS A 76 0.11 -5.29 -13.79
C HIS A 76 -0.47 -4.36 -14.88
N TYR A 77 -0.62 -3.07 -14.57
CA TYR A 77 -1.15 -2.07 -15.49
C TYR A 77 -0.34 -0.76 -15.40
N PRO A 78 0.79 -0.67 -16.13
CA PRO A 78 1.70 0.48 -16.06
C PRO A 78 1.04 1.85 -16.25
N PRO A 79 0.09 2.06 -17.19
CA PRO A 79 -0.59 3.35 -17.31
C PRO A 79 -1.39 3.75 -16.07
N GLY A 80 -1.97 2.77 -15.35
CA GLY A 80 -2.66 3.03 -14.09
C GLY A 80 -1.70 3.40 -12.97
N LEU A 81 -0.53 2.76 -12.90
CA LEU A 81 0.53 3.12 -11.96
C LEU A 81 1.08 4.53 -12.23
N GLU A 82 1.22 4.92 -13.50
CA GLU A 82 1.62 6.29 -13.87
C GLU A 82 0.58 7.33 -13.46
N GLN A 83 -0.71 7.06 -13.70
CA GLN A 83 -1.78 7.94 -13.23
C GLN A 83 -1.83 8.02 -11.70
N PHE A 84 -1.62 6.89 -11.01
CA PHE A 84 -1.51 6.86 -9.55
C PHE A 84 -0.38 7.75 -9.03
N ASP A 85 0.80 7.70 -9.66
CA ASP A 85 1.92 8.58 -9.34
C ASP A 85 1.55 10.07 -9.55
N GLN A 86 0.96 10.40 -10.72
CA GLN A 86 0.50 11.75 -11.04
C GLN A 86 -0.52 12.31 -10.02
N GLU A 87 -1.38 11.45 -9.47
CA GLU A 87 -2.40 11.79 -8.47
C GLU A 87 -1.88 11.78 -7.02
N LYS A 88 -0.56 11.73 -6.82
CA LYS A 88 0.12 11.65 -5.51
C LYS A 88 -0.30 10.41 -4.72
N GLY A 89 -0.35 9.28 -5.41
CA GLY A 89 -0.77 8.01 -4.85
C GLY A 89 0.18 7.49 -3.78
N TYR A 90 1.50 7.64 -3.96
CA TYR A 90 2.49 7.20 -2.97
C TYR A 90 2.35 7.96 -1.65
N GLU A 91 2.18 9.27 -1.71
CA GLU A 91 1.92 10.12 -0.55
C GLU A 91 0.62 9.73 0.15
N THR A 92 -0.41 9.39 -0.63
CA THR A 92 -1.68 8.89 -0.08
C THR A 92 -1.46 7.60 0.68
N LEU A 93 -0.75 6.62 0.10
CA LEU A 93 -0.45 5.36 0.79
C LEU A 93 0.43 5.56 2.03
N LEU A 94 1.42 6.45 1.98
CA LEU A 94 2.24 6.79 3.15
C LEU A 94 1.39 7.40 4.27
N SER A 95 0.45 8.29 3.94
CA SER A 95 -0.44 8.86 4.96
C SER A 95 -1.30 7.80 5.66
N LEU A 96 -1.65 6.72 4.97
CA LEU A 96 -2.41 5.61 5.56
C LEU A 96 -1.59 4.79 6.55
N LEU A 97 -0.25 4.87 6.53
CA LEU A 97 0.61 4.21 7.53
C LEU A 97 0.55 4.87 8.91
N GLN A 98 -0.08 6.04 9.02
CA GLN A 98 -0.26 6.76 10.29
C GLN A 98 -1.54 6.36 11.05
N THR A 99 -2.35 5.45 10.50
CA THR A 99 -3.57 4.95 11.15
C THR A 99 -3.25 3.88 12.21
N SER A 100 -4.15 3.73 13.18
CA SER A 100 -4.14 2.58 14.12
C SER A 100 -4.96 1.38 13.61
N ASN A 101 -5.62 1.51 12.45
CA ASN A 101 -6.40 0.42 11.86
C ASN A 101 -5.50 -0.63 11.19
N LEU A 102 -5.32 -1.78 11.85
CA LEU A 102 -4.45 -2.87 11.39
C LEU A 102 -4.81 -3.39 9.98
N THR A 103 -6.10 -3.40 9.61
CA THR A 103 -6.53 -3.85 8.28
C THR A 103 -6.04 -2.89 7.19
N ILE A 104 -6.08 -1.58 7.45
CA ILE A 104 -5.56 -0.56 6.53
C ILE A 104 -4.04 -0.62 6.47
N LEU A 105 -3.35 -0.77 7.61
CA LEU A 105 -1.89 -0.92 7.66
C LEU A 105 -1.42 -2.11 6.82
N ARG A 106 -1.92 -3.32 7.09
CA ARG A 106 -1.55 -4.54 6.35
C ARG A 106 -1.73 -4.39 4.85
N LYS A 107 -2.87 -3.83 4.41
CA LYS A 107 -3.17 -3.65 2.99
C LYS A 107 -2.28 -2.59 2.33
N SER A 108 -1.94 -1.53 3.06
CA SER A 108 -1.09 -0.45 2.54
C SER A 108 0.36 -0.93 2.39
N ILE A 109 0.89 -1.62 3.40
CA ILE A 109 2.26 -2.17 3.40
C ILE A 109 2.37 -3.28 2.35
N PHE A 110 1.40 -4.18 2.28
CA PHE A 110 1.35 -5.19 1.22
C PHE A 110 1.33 -4.57 -0.18
N LEU A 111 0.62 -3.46 -0.37
CA LEU A 111 0.60 -2.75 -1.65
C LEU A 111 1.97 -2.14 -1.96
N PHE A 112 2.67 -1.53 -1.00
CA PHE A 112 4.05 -1.06 -1.21
C PHE A 112 4.98 -2.19 -1.65
N ASN A 113 4.99 -3.32 -0.93
CA ASN A 113 5.78 -4.49 -1.31
C ASN A 113 5.42 -4.97 -2.72
N THR A 114 4.12 -5.07 -3.03
CA THR A 114 3.68 -5.50 -4.37
C THR A 114 4.18 -4.56 -5.47
N LEU A 115 4.15 -3.25 -5.23
CA LEU A 115 4.63 -2.26 -6.21
C LEU A 115 6.15 -2.33 -6.35
N LEU A 116 6.89 -2.46 -5.25
CA LEU A 116 8.33 -2.68 -5.26
C LEU A 116 8.72 -3.95 -6.03
N LEU A 117 7.96 -5.04 -5.92
CA LEU A 117 8.24 -6.25 -6.70
C LEU A 117 7.84 -6.12 -8.19
N GLN A 118 6.86 -5.27 -8.49
CA GLN A 118 6.38 -5.07 -9.86
C GLN A 118 7.30 -4.17 -10.69
N ASP A 119 7.77 -3.06 -10.12
CA ASP A 119 8.62 -2.08 -10.80
C ASP A 119 9.67 -1.53 -9.82
N PRO A 120 10.69 -2.35 -9.46
CA PRO A 120 11.49 -2.12 -8.26
C PRO A 120 12.24 -0.80 -8.27
N ILE A 121 12.97 -0.53 -9.35
CA ILE A 121 13.81 0.67 -9.46
C ILE A 121 12.91 1.91 -9.48
N LYS A 122 11.87 1.93 -10.31
CA LYS A 122 10.99 3.10 -10.43
C LYS A 122 10.28 3.39 -9.12
N VAL A 123 9.74 2.36 -8.46
CA VAL A 123 9.01 2.52 -7.20
C VAL A 123 9.96 2.94 -6.09
N ALA A 124 11.11 2.28 -5.93
CA ALA A 124 12.13 2.64 -4.95
C ALA A 124 12.55 4.11 -5.08
N THR A 125 12.91 4.56 -6.30
CA THR A 125 13.25 5.97 -6.56
C THR A 125 12.13 6.93 -6.17
N ARG A 126 10.86 6.55 -6.36
CA ARG A 126 9.72 7.41 -5.97
C ARG A 126 9.52 7.50 -4.47
N ILE A 127 9.76 6.43 -3.71
CA ILE A 127 9.51 6.40 -2.26
C ILE A 127 10.72 6.81 -1.42
N GLU A 128 11.94 6.77 -1.99
CA GLU A 128 13.21 7.02 -1.31
C GLU A 128 13.24 8.36 -0.55
N GLU A 129 12.69 9.42 -1.16
CA GLU A 129 12.61 10.75 -0.54
C GLU A 129 11.38 10.93 0.38
N LYS A 130 10.44 9.98 0.36
CA LYS A 130 9.15 10.10 1.04
C LYS A 130 9.11 9.41 2.41
N GLY A 131 10.19 8.72 2.80
CA GLY A 131 10.37 8.18 4.15
C GLY A 131 9.52 6.94 4.45
N LEU A 132 9.43 6.00 3.51
CA LEU A 132 8.78 4.71 3.76
C LEU A 132 9.54 3.91 4.83
N SER A 133 10.87 3.74 4.69
CA SER A 133 11.70 2.97 5.64
C SER A 133 11.47 3.42 7.08
N ARG A 134 11.57 4.73 7.36
CA ARG A 134 11.34 5.29 8.69
C ARG A 134 9.98 4.91 9.28
N GLN A 135 8.93 4.94 8.47
CA GLN A 135 7.59 4.60 8.91
C GLN A 135 7.45 3.10 9.16
N LEU A 136 8.04 2.26 8.31
CA LEU A 136 8.06 0.81 8.48
C LEU A 136 8.81 0.39 9.74
N VAL A 137 9.99 0.96 10.00
CA VAL A 137 10.76 0.70 11.24
C VAL A 137 9.94 1.04 12.48
N LYS A 138 9.29 2.21 12.50
CA LYS A 138 8.41 2.62 13.62
C LYS A 138 7.20 1.70 13.78
N LEU A 139 6.59 1.25 12.67
CA LEU A 139 5.48 0.31 12.72
C LEU A 139 5.94 -1.07 13.21
N LEU A 140 7.16 -1.49 12.88
CA LEU A 140 7.73 -2.75 13.36
C LEU A 140 7.98 -2.70 14.86
N GLU A 141 8.47 -1.57 15.38
CA GLU A 141 8.60 -1.34 16.82
C GLU A 141 7.23 -1.40 17.51
N THR A 142 6.21 -0.77 16.92
CA THR A 142 4.87 -0.65 17.54
C THR A 142 4.07 -1.96 17.46
N TYR A 143 4.19 -2.69 16.37
CA TYR A 143 3.34 -3.84 16.03
C TYR A 143 4.11 -5.12 15.71
N GLY A 144 5.39 -5.23 16.11
CA GLY A 144 6.21 -6.42 15.88
C GLY A 144 5.63 -7.69 16.51
N ASP A 145 4.73 -7.55 17.49
CA ASP A 145 4.02 -8.67 18.09
C ASP A 145 2.90 -9.27 17.21
N ASP A 146 2.45 -8.57 16.19
CA ASP A 146 1.46 -9.05 15.21
C ASP A 146 2.19 -9.74 14.04
N GLU A 147 2.15 -11.07 14.00
CA GLU A 147 2.91 -11.89 13.04
C GLU A 147 2.69 -11.46 11.57
N ASP A 148 1.44 -11.28 11.15
CA ASP A 148 1.10 -10.92 9.77
C ASP A 148 1.61 -9.52 9.38
N LEU A 149 1.54 -8.57 10.32
CA LEU A 149 2.04 -7.22 10.09
C LEU A 149 3.56 -7.17 10.13
N ALA A 150 4.20 -7.88 11.06
CA ALA A 150 5.64 -8.02 11.14
C ALA A 150 6.21 -8.62 9.85
N ASP A 151 5.67 -9.74 9.35
CA ASP A 151 6.07 -10.35 8.07
C ASP A 151 5.96 -9.34 6.91
N LYS A 152 4.83 -8.65 6.78
CA LYS A 152 4.64 -7.64 5.73
C LYS A 152 5.64 -6.51 5.81
N ILE A 153 5.92 -6.00 7.01
CA ILE A 153 6.88 -4.92 7.21
C ILE A 153 8.29 -5.39 6.82
N LEU A 154 8.73 -6.53 7.35
CA LEU A 154 10.05 -7.10 7.08
C LEU A 154 10.28 -7.34 5.58
N ARG A 155 9.31 -7.95 4.89
CA ARG A 155 9.38 -8.16 3.43
C ARG A 155 9.40 -6.86 2.64
N THR A 156 8.71 -5.84 3.12
CA THR A 156 8.70 -4.51 2.46
C THR A 156 10.04 -3.81 2.67
N LEU A 157 10.62 -3.87 3.87
CA LEU A 157 11.94 -3.32 4.16
C LEU A 157 13.02 -3.99 3.31
N LEU A 158 13.04 -5.32 3.24
CA LEU A 158 13.97 -6.06 2.37
C LEU A 158 13.86 -5.63 0.91
N ALA A 159 12.63 -5.62 0.38
CA ALA A 159 12.41 -5.18 -0.99
C ALA A 159 12.85 -3.72 -1.20
N GLU A 160 12.59 -2.82 -0.25
CA GLU A 160 13.04 -1.44 -0.35
C GLU A 160 14.58 -1.35 -0.33
N PHE A 161 15.25 -2.06 0.58
CA PHE A 161 16.72 -2.00 0.74
C PHE A 161 17.47 -2.56 -0.46
N GLN A 162 16.91 -3.58 -1.11
CA GLN A 162 17.52 -4.18 -2.30
C GLN A 162 17.58 -3.19 -3.49
N TYR A 163 16.61 -2.27 -3.59
CA TYR A 163 16.47 -1.40 -4.77
C TYR A 163 16.62 0.10 -4.47
N SER A 164 16.66 0.50 -3.19
CA SER A 164 16.95 1.87 -2.77
C SER A 164 18.42 2.21 -3.03
N SER A 165 18.67 3.40 -3.56
CA SER A 165 20.03 3.94 -3.69
C SER A 165 20.51 4.60 -2.40
N LYS A 166 19.57 5.00 -1.54
CA LYS A 166 19.81 5.61 -0.25
C LYS A 166 19.87 4.56 0.85
N SER A 167 20.95 4.61 1.62
CA SER A 167 21.09 3.84 2.85
C SER A 167 20.18 4.37 3.95
N LEU A 168 19.81 3.49 4.87
CA LEU A 168 19.15 3.87 6.11
C LEU A 168 19.96 4.93 6.88
N SER A 169 19.24 5.79 7.59
CA SER A 169 19.84 6.67 8.59
C SER A 169 20.37 5.88 9.78
N GLU A 170 21.33 6.48 10.51
CA GLU A 170 21.89 5.88 11.73
C GLU A 170 20.80 5.56 12.77
N ASP A 171 19.79 6.43 12.90
CA ASP A 171 18.66 6.22 13.80
C ASP A 171 17.84 4.97 13.42
N GLU A 172 17.53 4.80 12.13
CA GLU A 172 16.81 3.62 11.62
C GLU A 172 17.61 2.32 11.83
N ILE A 173 18.92 2.37 11.61
CA ILE A 173 19.81 1.23 11.82
C ILE A 173 19.86 0.85 13.31
N ASN A 174 20.01 1.84 14.19
CA ASN A 174 20.05 1.60 15.64
C ASN A 174 18.74 1.01 16.15
N GLU A 175 17.60 1.50 15.63
CA GLU A 175 16.28 0.98 15.97
C GLU A 175 16.09 -0.47 15.50
N LEU A 176 16.44 -0.77 14.25
CA LEU A 176 16.40 -2.15 13.72
C LEU A 176 17.28 -3.10 14.53
N ARG A 177 18.51 -2.70 14.87
CA ARG A 177 19.41 -3.52 15.70
C ARG A 177 18.83 -3.84 17.07
N ARG A 178 17.98 -2.97 17.62
CA ARG A 178 17.29 -3.18 18.89
C ARG A 178 16.13 -4.17 18.76
N ILE A 179 15.30 -4.02 17.73
CA ILE A 179 14.03 -4.78 17.60
C ILE A 179 14.17 -6.12 16.87
N LEU A 180 15.05 -6.22 15.88
CA LEU A 180 15.17 -7.43 15.05
C LEU A 180 15.58 -8.69 15.82
N PRO A 181 16.47 -8.66 16.85
CA PRO A 181 16.79 -9.86 17.62
C PRO A 181 15.57 -10.51 18.29
N GLU A 182 14.67 -9.71 18.86
CA GLU A 182 13.45 -10.20 19.51
C GLU A 182 12.47 -10.79 18.49
N ILE A 183 12.27 -10.10 17.37
CA ILE A 183 11.39 -10.54 16.27
C ILE A 183 11.93 -11.83 15.62
N LYS A 184 13.25 -11.92 15.41
CA LYS A 184 13.92 -13.11 14.90
C LYS A 184 13.81 -14.29 15.86
N ASN A 185 13.94 -14.06 17.16
CA ASN A 185 13.72 -15.10 18.16
C ASN A 185 12.26 -15.59 18.19
N LYS A 186 11.31 -14.68 17.95
CA LYS A 186 9.87 -15.00 17.96
C LYS A 186 9.40 -15.77 16.72
N TYR A 187 9.79 -15.32 15.52
CA TYR A 187 9.25 -15.87 14.27
C TYR A 187 10.27 -16.68 13.46
N GLY A 188 11.58 -16.44 13.65
CA GLY A 188 12.65 -17.16 12.95
C GLY A 188 12.40 -17.27 11.44
N GLU A 189 12.48 -18.51 10.93
CA GLU A 189 12.31 -18.82 9.51
C GLU A 189 10.87 -18.73 9.00
N VAL A 190 9.87 -18.54 9.88
CA VAL A 190 8.49 -18.32 9.47
C VAL A 190 8.33 -16.94 8.82
N ALA A 191 9.02 -15.93 9.34
CA ALA A 191 8.97 -14.58 8.81
C ALA A 191 9.92 -14.41 7.61
N LEU A 192 11.20 -14.72 7.79
CA LEU A 192 12.25 -14.56 6.78
C LEU A 192 13.19 -15.77 6.78
N SER A 193 13.68 -16.18 5.62
CA SER A 193 14.72 -17.20 5.50
C SER A 193 16.05 -16.74 6.12
N LYS A 194 16.98 -17.67 6.37
CA LYS A 194 18.29 -17.31 6.95
C LYS A 194 19.05 -16.25 6.15
N PRO A 195 19.15 -16.32 4.80
CA PRO A 195 19.82 -15.28 4.02
C PRO A 195 19.12 -13.92 4.12
N GLU A 196 17.79 -13.90 4.12
CA GLU A 196 17.00 -12.66 4.27
C GLU A 196 17.24 -12.02 5.66
N TRP A 197 17.40 -12.81 6.72
CA TRP A 197 17.79 -12.31 8.05
C TRP A 197 19.25 -11.84 8.15
N GLU A 198 20.11 -12.23 7.22
CA GLU A 198 21.51 -11.76 7.16
C GLU A 198 21.63 -10.49 6.30
N GLU A 199 20.72 -10.31 5.35
CA GLU A 199 20.59 -9.12 4.51
C GLU A 199 19.96 -7.93 5.27
N LEU A 200 19.02 -8.22 6.19
CA LEU A 200 18.31 -7.22 7.01
C LEU A 200 19.10 -6.80 8.26
#